data_AF-B9XGR7-F1
#
_entry.id   AF-B9XGR7-F1
#
_cell.length_a   1.000
_cell.length_b   1.000
_cell.length_c   1.000
_cell.angle_alpha   90.00
_cell.angle_beta   90.00
_cell.angle_gamma   90.00
#
_symmetry.space_group_name_H-M   'P 1'
#
loop_
_entity.id
_entity.type
_entity.pdbx_description
1 polymer ?
#
loop_
_entity_poly.entity_id
_entity_poly.type
_entity_poly.pdbx_seq_one_letter_code
_entity_poly.pdbx_strand_id
1 'polypeptide(L)'
;MASPFLLANPGGFGIVPLKTGMKSPRAITIAATLLFLGFFAFYITRPQEPSYKGRTMAQWLSAANRPGNAQSNEYRDSMVAIKAIGTNAIPTLLKYLEARDSTFTLRVNSFLPRTLRLHFNLATAHEKHEWAYLSFADLGKEGLPAVPALGELAKHPNSDTRAWTFSCLYNICPEKQTYQPILTQFLHDQDRILRLDAARTIRNLYPSEAEQLGAYKEFPELKTPPATNTLSASDSAGTK
;
A
#
# COMPACT_ATOMS: atom_id res chain seq x y z
N MET A 1 -10.79 -16.32 -98.17
CA MET A 1 -9.45 -16.94 -98.15
C MET A 1 -8.77 -16.56 -96.83
N ALA A 2 -8.12 -17.55 -96.21
CA ALA A 2 -7.14 -17.47 -95.12
C ALA A 2 -7.58 -17.01 -93.71
N SER A 3 -7.92 -18.00 -92.88
CA SER A 3 -7.64 -18.04 -91.43
C SER A 3 -6.12 -18.09 -91.18
N PRO A 4 -5.60 -17.94 -89.93
CA PRO A 4 -5.54 -19.11 -89.04
C PRO A 4 -5.56 -18.88 -87.51
N PHE A 5 -5.97 -19.95 -86.81
CA PHE A 5 -5.45 -20.50 -85.54
C PHE A 5 -5.74 -19.74 -84.21
N LEU A 6 -6.65 -20.25 -83.37
CA LEU A 6 -6.50 -21.33 -82.35
C LEU A 6 -5.95 -20.82 -81.01
N LEU A 7 -6.81 -20.80 -79.98
CA LEU A 7 -6.71 -21.68 -78.80
C LEU A 7 -7.86 -21.39 -77.81
N ALA A 8 -8.61 -22.44 -77.49
CA ALA A 8 -9.51 -22.49 -76.35
C ALA A 8 -8.70 -22.71 -75.07
N ASN A 9 -9.05 -22.06 -73.94
CA ASN A 9 -9.34 -22.69 -72.63
C ASN A 9 -9.74 -21.63 -71.56
N PRO A 10 -10.20 -22.02 -70.34
CA PRO A 10 -11.51 -21.60 -69.83
C PRO A 10 -11.38 -20.87 -68.48
N GLY A 11 -12.51 -20.50 -67.88
CA GLY A 11 -12.52 -20.11 -66.46
C GLY A 11 -12.09 -18.67 -66.22
N GLY A 12 -12.97 -17.74 -66.59
CA GLY A 12 -12.99 -16.43 -65.94
C GLY A 12 -13.36 -16.61 -64.46
N PHE A 13 -12.36 -16.84 -63.62
CA PHE A 13 -12.48 -16.60 -62.18
C PHE A 13 -12.79 -15.11 -62.02
N GLY A 14 -14.06 -14.80 -61.75
CA GLY A 14 -14.45 -13.51 -61.23
C GLY A 14 -13.67 -13.26 -59.95
N ILE A 15 -12.68 -12.39 -60.03
CA ILE A 15 -12.09 -11.72 -58.87
C ILE A 15 -13.24 -10.96 -58.22
N VAL A 16 -13.87 -11.58 -57.23
CA VAL A 16 -14.76 -10.90 -56.29
C VAL A 16 -13.92 -9.80 -55.67
N PRO A 17 -14.19 -8.50 -55.90
CA PRO A 17 -13.51 -7.48 -55.14
C PRO A 17 -13.95 -7.70 -53.70
N LEU A 18 -13.01 -8.10 -52.84
CA LEU A 18 -13.15 -7.93 -51.40
C LEU A 18 -13.39 -6.45 -51.17
N LYS A 19 -14.66 -6.09 -51.08
CA LYS A 19 -15.15 -4.78 -50.66
C LYS A 19 -14.65 -4.64 -49.23
N THR A 20 -13.42 -4.15 -49.08
CA THR A 20 -12.91 -3.64 -47.81
C THR A 20 -13.81 -2.47 -47.47
N GLY A 21 -14.88 -2.77 -46.74
CA GLY A 21 -15.85 -1.82 -46.23
C GLY A 21 -15.13 -0.89 -45.28
N MET A 22 -14.47 0.13 -45.84
CA MET A 22 -14.00 1.28 -45.12
C MET A 22 -15.23 1.93 -44.50
N LYS A 23 -15.39 1.65 -43.21
CA LYS A 23 -16.39 2.22 -42.32
C LYS A 23 -16.40 3.73 -42.54
N SER A 24 -17.57 4.30 -42.81
CA SER A 24 -17.76 5.73 -43.08
C SER A 24 -16.94 6.60 -42.10
N PRO A 25 -16.42 7.76 -42.51
CA PRO A 25 -15.63 8.64 -41.62
C PRO A 25 -16.39 9.03 -40.34
N ARG A 26 -17.71 8.96 -40.37
CA ARG A 26 -18.61 9.11 -39.22
C ARG A 26 -18.49 7.97 -38.20
N ALA A 27 -18.35 6.73 -38.65
CA ALA A 27 -18.14 5.59 -37.76
C ALA A 27 -16.77 5.61 -37.08
N ILE A 28 -15.73 6.09 -37.77
CA ILE A 28 -14.39 6.24 -37.20
C ILE A 28 -14.37 7.35 -36.15
N THR A 29 -14.99 8.50 -36.43
CA THR A 29 -15.09 9.61 -35.47
C THR A 29 -15.87 9.20 -34.23
N ILE A 30 -17.04 8.57 -34.36
CA ILE A 30 -17.82 8.06 -33.22
C ILE A 30 -16.99 7.09 -32.38
N ALA A 31 -16.29 6.13 -32.99
CA ALA A 31 -15.45 5.18 -32.27
C ALA A 31 -14.29 5.87 -31.52
N ALA A 32 -13.63 6.85 -32.14
CA ALA A 32 -12.56 7.63 -31.51
C ALA A 32 -13.09 8.48 -30.33
N THR A 33 -14.27 9.09 -30.47
CA THR A 33 -14.89 9.85 -29.37
C THR A 33 -15.28 8.94 -28.21
N LEU A 34 -15.82 7.75 -28.47
CA LEU A 34 -16.15 6.78 -27.42
C LEU A 34 -14.91 6.25 -26.72
N LEU A 35 -13.82 5.99 -27.44
CA LEU A 35 -12.53 5.63 -26.83
C LEU A 35 -11.95 6.76 -25.99
N PHE A 36 -12.03 8.00 -26.49
CA PHE A 36 -11.58 9.18 -25.73
C PHE A 36 -12.42 9.39 -24.48
N LEU A 37 -13.74 9.34 -24.58
CA LEU A 37 -14.65 9.46 -23.43
C LEU A 37 -14.45 8.31 -22.45
N GLY A 38 -14.24 7.08 -22.93
CA GLY A 38 -13.91 5.93 -22.10
C GLY A 38 -12.58 6.11 -21.37
N PHE A 39 -11.55 6.58 -22.07
CA PHE A 39 -10.24 6.90 -21.50
C PHE A 39 -10.32 8.06 -20.50
N PHE A 40 -11.09 9.10 -20.82
CA PHE A 40 -11.25 10.31 -20.01
C PHE A 40 -12.09 10.03 -18.75
N ALA A 41 -13.20 9.30 -18.89
CA ALA A 41 -13.98 8.79 -17.77
C ALA A 41 -13.09 7.91 -16.90
N PHE A 42 -12.36 6.96 -17.48
CA PHE A 42 -11.40 6.12 -16.76
C PHE A 42 -10.35 6.96 -16.01
N TYR A 43 -9.80 8.01 -16.65
CA TYR A 43 -8.82 8.92 -16.05
C TYR A 43 -9.38 9.71 -14.86
N ILE A 44 -10.64 10.17 -14.94
CA ILE A 44 -11.30 10.92 -13.86
C ILE A 44 -11.80 10.00 -12.74
N THR A 45 -12.28 8.80 -13.07
CA THR A 45 -12.76 7.83 -12.08
C THR A 45 -11.64 7.03 -11.42
N ARG A 46 -10.41 7.07 -11.97
CA ARG A 46 -9.25 6.50 -11.29
C ARG A 46 -9.06 7.26 -9.97
N PRO A 47 -9.04 6.57 -8.81
CA PRO A 47 -8.78 7.24 -7.54
C PRO A 47 -7.39 7.87 -7.60
N GLN A 48 -7.35 9.17 -7.81
CA GLN A 48 -6.11 9.94 -7.81
C GLN A 48 -5.56 9.94 -6.39
N GLU A 49 -4.25 9.72 -6.27
CA GLU A 49 -3.60 9.87 -4.98
C GLU A 49 -3.87 11.27 -4.42
N PRO A 50 -4.17 11.37 -3.12
CA PRO A 50 -4.27 12.65 -2.45
C PRO A 50 -3.00 13.47 -2.71
N SER A 51 -3.20 14.75 -3.01
CA SER A 51 -2.12 15.66 -3.35
C SER A 51 -2.19 16.92 -2.51
N TYR A 52 -1.01 17.51 -2.26
CA TYR A 52 -0.87 18.75 -1.53
C TYR A 52 0.22 19.59 -2.20
N LYS A 53 -0.09 20.87 -2.48
CA LYS A 53 0.78 21.80 -3.21
C LYS A 53 1.33 21.23 -4.54
N GLY A 54 0.48 20.52 -5.28
CA GLY A 54 0.83 19.95 -6.60
C GLY A 54 1.73 18.72 -6.56
N ARG A 55 2.04 18.17 -5.38
CA ARG A 55 2.76 16.91 -5.21
C ARG A 55 1.85 15.83 -4.63
N THR A 56 1.98 14.59 -5.10
CA THR A 56 1.22 13.47 -4.57
C THR A 56 1.74 13.04 -3.20
N MET A 57 0.91 12.32 -2.45
CA MET A 57 1.29 11.70 -1.19
C MET A 57 2.54 10.81 -1.32
N ALA A 58 2.65 10.00 -2.38
CA ALA A 58 3.84 9.20 -2.64
C ALA A 58 5.11 10.05 -2.79
N GLN A 59 5.00 11.22 -3.44
CA GLN A 59 6.13 12.13 -3.63
C GLN A 59 6.58 12.77 -2.32
N TRP A 60 5.63 13.20 -1.47
CA TRP A 60 5.93 13.72 -0.13
C TRP A 60 6.60 12.66 0.74
N LEU A 61 6.00 11.47 0.85
CA LEU A 61 6.54 10.40 1.70
C LEU A 61 7.87 9.85 1.20
N SER A 62 8.06 9.78 -0.12
CA SER A 62 9.37 9.43 -0.68
C SER A 62 10.43 10.46 -0.32
N ALA A 63 10.11 11.76 -0.36
CA ALA A 63 11.06 12.81 0.01
C ALA A 63 11.42 12.75 1.50
N ALA A 64 10.44 12.48 2.38
CA ALA A 64 10.66 12.30 3.81
C ALA A 64 11.60 11.14 4.12
N ASN A 65 11.41 9.99 3.45
CA ASN A 65 12.14 8.76 3.77
C ASN A 65 13.53 8.65 3.11
N ARG A 66 14.16 9.78 2.78
CA ARG A 66 15.54 9.75 2.25
C ARG A 66 16.53 9.62 3.41
N PRO A 67 17.57 8.79 3.29
CA PRO A 67 18.66 8.78 4.26
C PRO A 67 19.22 10.20 4.47
N GLY A 68 19.30 10.65 5.72
CA GLY A 68 19.77 12.00 6.08
C GLY A 68 18.70 13.10 6.05
N ASN A 69 17.47 12.83 5.62
CA ASN A 69 16.39 13.82 5.60
C ASN A 69 15.61 13.96 6.92
N ALA A 70 15.89 13.14 7.95
CA ALA A 70 15.14 13.15 9.21
C ALA A 70 15.11 14.54 9.90
N GLN A 71 16.17 15.35 9.77
CA GLN A 71 16.21 16.74 10.27
C GLN A 71 15.96 17.80 9.19
N SER A 72 15.66 17.41 7.95
CA SER A 72 15.49 18.35 6.86
C SER A 72 14.11 19.02 6.89
N ASN A 73 14.03 20.21 6.29
CA ASN A 73 12.75 20.88 6.08
C ASN A 73 11.81 20.03 5.20
N GLU A 74 12.34 19.19 4.30
CA GLU A 74 11.54 18.32 3.44
C GLU A 74 10.75 17.27 4.24
N TYR A 75 11.34 16.70 5.29
CA TYR A 75 10.62 15.77 6.17
C TYR A 75 9.46 16.50 6.86
N ARG A 76 9.74 17.66 7.46
CA ARG A 76 8.73 18.48 8.15
C ARG A 76 7.59 18.88 7.20
N ASP A 77 7.93 19.34 5.99
CA ASP A 77 6.96 19.71 4.96
C ASP A 77 6.09 18.52 4.53
N SER A 78 6.68 17.33 4.48
CA SER A 78 5.95 16.10 4.17
C SER A 78 4.93 15.78 5.27
N MET A 79 5.30 15.86 6.54
CA MET A 79 4.35 15.64 7.65
C MET A 79 3.23 16.69 7.65
N VAL A 80 3.54 17.95 7.32
CA VAL A 80 2.51 18.99 7.10
C VAL A 80 1.57 18.61 5.97
N ALA A 81 2.10 18.06 4.86
CA ALA A 81 1.28 17.61 3.74
C ALA A 81 0.35 16.46 4.14
N ILE A 82 0.84 15.46 4.89
CA ILE A 82 0.02 14.34 5.37
C ILE A 82 -1.10 14.82 6.29
N LYS A 83 -0.79 15.70 7.24
CA LYS A 83 -1.80 16.31 8.11
C LYS A 83 -2.81 17.16 7.33
N ALA A 84 -2.36 17.91 6.32
CA ALA A 84 -3.25 18.71 5.49
C ALA A 84 -4.17 17.84 4.60
N ILE A 85 -3.70 16.66 4.16
CA ILE A 85 -4.53 15.68 3.46
C ILE A 85 -5.55 15.06 4.43
N GLY A 86 -5.15 14.79 5.67
CA GLY A 86 -6.01 14.30 6.73
C GLY A 86 -6.64 12.94 6.42
N THR A 87 -7.89 12.74 6.82
CA THR A 87 -8.64 11.48 6.63
C THR A 87 -8.84 11.07 5.17
N ASN A 88 -8.70 11.99 4.22
CA ASN A 88 -8.72 11.68 2.77
C ASN A 88 -7.54 10.79 2.35
N ALA A 89 -6.49 10.68 3.18
CA ALA A 89 -5.38 9.75 2.98
C ALA A 89 -5.79 8.29 3.14
N ILE A 90 -6.78 7.99 4.00
CA ILE A 90 -7.08 6.64 4.49
C ILE A 90 -7.26 5.62 3.35
N PRO A 91 -8.05 5.86 2.29
CA PRO A 91 -8.23 4.88 1.21
C PRO A 91 -6.91 4.53 0.49
N THR A 92 -6.01 5.51 0.36
CA THR A 92 -4.70 5.30 -0.27
C THR A 92 -3.76 4.55 0.67
N LEU A 93 -3.81 4.83 1.97
CA LEU A 93 -2.98 4.13 2.96
C LEU A 93 -3.35 2.66 3.10
N LEU A 94 -4.64 2.33 3.06
CA LEU A 94 -5.10 0.95 3.04
C LEU A 94 -4.59 0.20 1.80
N LYS A 95 -4.62 0.83 0.62
CA LYS A 95 -4.04 0.27 -0.61
C LYS A 95 -2.53 0.10 -0.52
N TYR A 96 -1.84 0.98 0.20
CA TYR A 96 -0.40 0.85 0.42
C TYR A 96 -0.08 -0.35 1.31
N LEU A 97 -0.89 -0.64 2.34
CA LEU A 97 -0.76 -1.84 3.18
C LEU A 97 -1.04 -3.15 2.43
N GLU A 98 -1.90 -3.13 1.42
CA GLU A 98 -2.18 -4.27 0.56
C GLU A 98 -1.16 -4.47 -0.57
N ALA A 99 -0.23 -3.53 -0.75
CA ALA A 99 0.70 -3.54 -1.87
C ALA A 99 1.59 -4.78 -1.84
N ARG A 100 1.82 -5.36 -3.03
CA ARG A 100 2.73 -6.49 -3.20
C ARG A 100 3.69 -6.21 -4.33
N ASP A 101 4.93 -6.61 -4.13
CA ASP A 101 5.94 -6.52 -5.17
C ASP A 101 5.66 -7.58 -6.23
N SER A 102 5.35 -7.10 -7.44
CA SER A 102 5.35 -7.97 -8.61
C SER A 102 6.76 -8.04 -9.18
N THR A 103 7.14 -9.20 -9.72
CA THR A 103 8.44 -9.39 -10.40
C THR A 103 8.64 -8.38 -11.53
N PHE A 104 7.56 -7.98 -12.19
CA PHE A 104 7.55 -6.91 -13.19
C PHE A 104 7.90 -5.55 -12.58
N THR A 105 7.24 -5.16 -11.47
CA THR A 105 7.50 -3.89 -10.78
C THR A 105 8.97 -3.79 -10.37
N LEU A 106 9.54 -4.84 -9.78
CA LEU A 106 10.94 -4.87 -9.37
C LEU A 106 11.91 -4.75 -10.55
N ARG A 107 11.64 -5.46 -11.65
CA ARG A 107 12.45 -5.38 -12.88
C ARG A 107 12.38 -4.01 -13.54
N VAL A 108 11.21 -3.38 -13.57
CA VAL A 108 11.06 -2.02 -14.11
C VAL A 108 11.79 -1.02 -13.22
N ASN A 109 11.72 -1.21 -11.89
CA ASN A 109 12.37 -0.34 -10.93
C ASN A 109 13.91 -0.35 -10.99
N SER A 110 14.53 -1.45 -11.45
CA SER A 110 16.00 -1.51 -11.57
C SER A 110 16.56 -0.61 -12.67
N PHE A 111 15.75 -0.16 -13.62
CA PHE A 111 16.19 0.68 -14.75
C PHE A 111 15.52 2.05 -14.79
N LEU A 112 14.40 2.27 -14.09
CA LEU A 112 13.73 3.57 -14.08
C LEU A 112 14.35 4.54 -13.05
N PRO A 113 14.61 5.81 -13.45
CA PRO A 113 14.99 6.84 -12.50
C PRO A 113 13.86 7.10 -11.50
N ARG A 114 14.24 7.47 -10.28
CA ARG A 114 13.30 7.69 -9.16
C ARG A 114 12.15 8.64 -9.50
N THR A 115 12.42 9.72 -10.24
CA THR A 115 11.39 10.70 -10.63
C THR A 115 10.24 10.05 -11.40
N LEU A 116 10.56 9.13 -12.31
CA LEU A 116 9.55 8.38 -13.07
C LEU A 116 8.87 7.33 -12.21
N ARG A 117 9.61 6.63 -11.33
CA ARG A 117 9.02 5.67 -10.38
C ARG A 117 7.96 6.34 -9.51
N LEU A 118 8.24 7.53 -8.99
CA LEU A 118 7.28 8.28 -8.18
C LEU A 118 6.12 8.84 -8.98
N HIS A 119 6.34 9.27 -10.23
CA HIS A 119 5.27 9.74 -11.10
C HIS A 119 4.26 8.63 -11.43
N PHE A 120 4.73 7.39 -11.61
CA PHE A 120 3.90 6.23 -11.90
C PHE A 120 3.54 5.38 -10.66
N ASN A 121 3.84 5.86 -9.45
CA ASN A 121 3.67 5.14 -8.18
C ASN A 121 4.17 3.68 -8.20
N LEU A 122 5.35 3.48 -8.77
CA LEU A 122 6.06 2.20 -8.84
C LEU A 122 6.93 1.96 -7.59
N ALA A 123 6.55 2.52 -6.44
CA ALA A 123 7.23 2.22 -5.19
C ALA A 123 7.06 0.73 -4.82
N THR A 124 8.06 0.18 -4.14
CA THR A 124 8.03 -1.21 -3.66
C THR A 124 6.94 -1.39 -2.60
N ALA A 125 6.52 -2.62 -2.38
CA ALA A 125 5.58 -2.95 -1.30
C ALA A 125 6.13 -2.49 0.05
N HIS A 126 7.41 -2.70 0.31
CA HIS A 126 8.06 -2.22 1.52
C HIS A 126 7.97 -0.68 1.66
N GLU A 127 8.32 0.08 0.62
CA GLU A 127 8.21 1.55 0.62
C GLU A 127 6.75 1.98 0.91
N LYS A 128 5.77 1.32 0.29
CA LYS A 128 4.34 1.61 0.50
C LYS A 128 3.88 1.28 1.92
N HIS A 129 4.25 0.13 2.46
CA HIS A 129 3.94 -0.25 3.84
C HIS A 129 4.49 0.78 4.84
N GLU A 130 5.74 1.19 4.65
CA GLU A 130 6.39 2.20 5.47
C GLU A 130 5.71 3.56 5.37
N TRP A 131 5.33 3.98 4.16
CA TRP A 131 4.54 5.18 3.92
C TRP A 131 3.19 5.16 4.64
N ALA A 132 2.50 4.01 4.62
CA ALA A 132 1.25 3.84 5.36
C ALA A 132 1.47 3.94 6.87
N TYR A 133 2.49 3.26 7.39
CA TYR A 133 2.85 3.32 8.80
C TYR A 133 3.14 4.75 9.28
N LEU A 134 4.01 5.48 8.57
CA LEU A 134 4.36 6.86 8.92
C LEU A 134 3.14 7.78 8.86
N SER A 135 2.28 7.59 7.87
CA SER A 135 1.09 8.42 7.71
C SER A 135 0.04 8.14 8.79
N PHE A 136 -0.17 6.88 9.17
CA PHE A 136 -1.06 6.54 10.29
C PHE A 136 -0.48 7.00 11.64
N ALA A 137 0.85 7.01 11.80
CA ALA A 137 1.50 7.60 12.97
C ALA A 137 1.24 9.12 13.05
N ASP A 138 1.30 9.82 11.91
CA ASP A 138 1.02 11.26 11.83
C ASP A 138 -0.46 11.61 12.07
N LEU A 139 -1.38 10.79 11.56
CA LEU A 139 -2.82 10.95 11.75
C LEU A 139 -3.24 10.62 13.19
N GLY A 140 -2.62 9.62 13.81
CA GLY A 140 -2.99 9.13 15.13
C GLY A 140 -4.48 8.81 15.22
N LYS A 141 -5.19 9.46 16.15
CA LYS A 141 -6.64 9.27 16.35
C LYS A 141 -7.49 9.70 15.15
N GLU A 142 -7.01 10.58 14.27
CA GLU A 142 -7.74 10.90 13.04
C GLU A 142 -7.82 9.68 12.10
N GLY A 143 -6.97 8.68 12.29
CA GLY A 143 -7.00 7.39 11.59
C GLY A 143 -8.09 6.42 12.08
N LEU A 144 -8.86 6.74 13.12
CA LEU A 144 -9.93 5.87 13.64
C LEU A 144 -10.92 5.34 12.57
N PRO A 145 -11.32 6.10 11.54
CA PRO A 145 -12.19 5.58 10.49
C PRO A 145 -11.60 4.39 9.70
N ALA A 146 -10.27 4.20 9.74
CA ALA A 146 -9.60 3.08 9.08
C ALA A 146 -9.66 1.77 9.88
N VAL A 147 -9.99 1.82 11.18
CA VAL A 147 -9.90 0.67 12.10
C VAL A 147 -10.71 -0.55 11.62
N PRO A 148 -11.94 -0.43 11.11
CA PRO A 148 -12.67 -1.58 10.58
C PRO A 148 -11.95 -2.24 9.41
N ALA A 149 -11.41 -1.45 8.47
CA ALA A 149 -10.68 -1.98 7.32
C ALA A 149 -9.33 -2.59 7.73
N LEU A 150 -8.63 -1.98 8.69
CA LEU A 150 -7.41 -2.54 9.28
C LEU A 150 -7.70 -3.85 10.03
N GLY A 151 -8.86 -3.98 10.66
CA GLY A 151 -9.31 -5.23 11.29
C GLY A 151 -9.47 -6.38 10.29
N GLU A 152 -9.89 -6.07 9.05
CA GLU A 152 -9.91 -7.06 7.96
C GLU A 152 -8.51 -7.36 7.41
N LEU A 153 -7.66 -6.34 7.26
CA LEU A 153 -6.25 -6.53 6.87
C LEU A 153 -5.44 -7.33 7.89
N ALA A 154 -5.83 -7.31 9.16
CA ALA A 154 -5.25 -8.14 10.20
C ALA A 154 -5.45 -9.65 9.94
N LYS A 155 -6.33 -10.05 9.01
CA LYS A 155 -6.57 -11.44 8.60
C LYS A 155 -5.89 -11.80 7.28
N HIS A 156 -5.12 -10.88 6.70
CA HIS A 156 -4.58 -11.03 5.37
C HIS A 156 -3.58 -12.21 5.27
N PRO A 157 -3.55 -12.97 4.16
CA PRO A 157 -2.71 -14.17 4.05
C PRO A 157 -1.20 -13.88 4.11
N ASN A 158 -0.76 -12.70 3.67
CA ASN A 158 0.64 -12.29 3.74
C ASN A 158 0.98 -11.77 5.15
N SER A 159 2.04 -12.33 5.76
CA SER A 159 2.50 -11.98 7.11
C SER A 159 2.97 -10.54 7.23
N ASP A 160 3.68 -10.01 6.23
CA ASP A 160 4.19 -8.63 6.27
C ASP A 160 3.03 -7.63 6.30
N THR A 161 2.01 -7.82 5.47
CA THR A 161 0.79 -7.00 5.52
C THR A 161 0.15 -7.03 6.91
N ARG A 162 0.05 -8.22 7.55
CA ARG A 162 -0.50 -8.32 8.91
C ARG A 162 0.37 -7.58 9.93
N ALA A 163 1.69 -7.69 9.83
CA ALA A 163 2.63 -7.01 10.72
C ALA A 163 2.57 -5.48 10.59
N TRP A 164 2.58 -4.95 9.36
CA TRP A 164 2.43 -3.51 9.14
C TRP A 164 1.05 -3.01 9.57
N THR A 165 0.00 -3.81 9.39
CA THR A 165 -1.35 -3.52 9.88
C THR A 165 -1.39 -3.43 11.40
N PHE A 166 -0.74 -4.36 12.11
CA PHE A 166 -0.60 -4.32 13.56
C PHE A 166 0.07 -3.02 14.03
N SER A 167 1.19 -2.64 13.42
CA SER A 167 1.91 -1.40 13.72
C SER A 167 1.05 -0.14 13.49
N CYS A 168 0.25 -0.12 12.42
CA CYS A 168 -0.68 0.98 12.15
C CYS A 168 -1.79 1.06 13.21
N LEU A 169 -2.38 -0.08 13.59
CA LEU A 169 -3.39 -0.14 14.65
C LEU A 169 -2.80 0.31 16.01
N TYR A 170 -1.57 -0.06 16.31
CA TYR A 170 -0.87 0.38 17.52
C TYR A 170 -0.71 1.91 17.56
N ASN A 171 -0.34 2.53 16.44
CA ASN A 171 -0.20 3.98 16.33
C ASN A 171 -1.54 4.73 16.44
N ILE A 172 -2.61 4.19 15.82
CA ILE A 172 -3.96 4.78 15.92
C ILE A 172 -4.49 4.68 17.35
N CYS A 173 -4.16 3.57 18.04
CA CYS A 173 -4.61 3.24 19.39
C CYS A 173 -6.14 3.39 19.54
N PRO A 174 -6.93 2.48 18.94
CA PRO A 174 -8.39 2.52 19.00
C PRO A 174 -8.90 2.41 20.44
N GLU A 175 -10.16 2.77 20.63
CA GLU A 175 -10.83 2.56 21.92
C GLU A 175 -10.81 1.08 22.31
N LYS A 176 -10.70 0.84 23.62
CA LYS A 176 -10.52 -0.50 24.21
C LYS A 176 -11.49 -1.53 23.68
N GLN A 177 -12.77 -1.18 23.58
CA GLN A 177 -13.85 -2.06 23.14
C GLN A 177 -13.64 -2.56 21.70
N THR A 178 -13.08 -1.72 20.83
CA THR A 178 -12.78 -2.06 19.44
C THR A 178 -11.43 -2.76 19.32
N TYR A 179 -10.44 -2.38 20.13
CA TYR A 179 -9.08 -2.89 19.98
C TYR A 179 -8.88 -4.29 20.59
N GLN A 180 -9.53 -4.59 21.72
CA GLN A 180 -9.44 -5.90 22.38
C GLN A 180 -9.71 -7.09 21.45
N PRO A 181 -10.83 -7.17 20.69
CA PRO A 181 -11.07 -8.31 19.81
C PRO A 181 -10.01 -8.44 18.70
N ILE A 182 -9.48 -7.30 18.21
CA ILE A 182 -8.40 -7.30 17.21
C ILE A 182 -7.09 -7.82 17.82
N LEU A 183 -6.74 -7.38 19.03
CA LEU A 183 -5.56 -7.87 19.73
C LEU A 183 -5.66 -9.35 20.10
N THR A 184 -6.85 -9.81 20.53
CA THR A 184 -7.10 -11.24 20.76
C THR A 184 -6.98 -12.05 19.47
N GLN A 185 -7.41 -11.51 18.33
CA GLN A 185 -7.16 -12.14 17.02
C GLN A 185 -5.66 -12.27 16.74
N PHE A 186 -4.86 -11.21 16.92
CA PHE A 186 -3.41 -11.26 16.73
C PHE A 186 -2.68 -12.16 17.74
N LEU A 187 -3.23 -12.31 18.95
CA LEU A 187 -2.71 -13.25 19.94
C LEU A 187 -2.81 -14.71 19.46
N HIS A 188 -3.63 -14.98 18.45
CA HIS A 188 -3.76 -16.28 17.79
C HIS A 188 -3.23 -16.27 16.34
N ASP A 189 -2.42 -15.28 15.96
CA ASP A 189 -1.80 -15.23 14.63
C ASP A 189 -0.87 -16.44 14.41
N GLN A 190 -0.71 -16.85 13.14
CA GLN A 190 0.21 -17.92 12.76
C GLN A 190 1.67 -17.54 13.08
N ASP A 191 2.01 -16.25 12.96
CA ASP A 191 3.33 -15.72 13.28
C ASP A 191 3.51 -15.52 14.79
N ARG A 192 4.50 -16.19 15.37
CA ARG A 192 4.84 -16.07 16.80
C ARG A 192 5.22 -14.64 17.20
N ILE A 193 5.86 -13.88 16.31
CA ILE A 193 6.24 -12.49 16.59
C ILE A 193 4.99 -11.63 16.77
N LEU A 194 4.00 -11.78 15.89
CA LEU A 194 2.72 -11.07 16.01
C LEU A 194 1.93 -11.48 17.25
N ARG A 195 1.94 -12.77 17.61
CA ARG A 195 1.36 -13.21 18.89
C ARG A 195 2.02 -12.53 20.09
N LEU A 196 3.35 -12.45 20.08
CA LEU A 196 4.12 -11.83 21.17
C LEU A 196 3.87 -10.32 21.25
N ASP A 197 3.84 -9.64 20.11
CA ASP A 197 3.56 -8.20 20.06
C ASP A 197 2.13 -7.92 20.53
N ALA A 198 1.15 -8.73 20.15
CA ALA A 198 -0.21 -8.64 20.68
C ALA A 198 -0.25 -8.85 22.20
N ALA A 199 0.42 -9.88 22.72
CA ALA A 199 0.49 -10.14 24.15
C ALA A 199 1.14 -8.99 24.94
N ARG A 200 2.22 -8.41 24.41
CA ARG A 200 2.89 -7.24 24.98
C ARG A 200 2.00 -6.01 24.95
N THR A 201 1.29 -5.76 23.85
CA THR A 201 0.35 -4.64 23.73
C THR A 201 -0.81 -4.80 24.71
N ILE A 202 -1.38 -6.01 24.84
CA ILE A 202 -2.41 -6.32 25.84
C ILE A 202 -1.87 -6.06 27.25
N ARG A 203 -0.68 -6.55 27.59
CA ARG A 203 -0.07 -6.32 28.91
C ARG A 203 0.13 -4.82 29.18
N ASN A 204 0.63 -4.08 28.21
CA ASN A 204 0.99 -2.67 28.39
C ASN A 204 -0.25 -1.75 28.43
N LEU A 205 -1.28 -2.03 27.63
CA LEU A 205 -2.49 -1.20 27.54
C LEU A 205 -3.59 -1.63 28.51
N TYR A 206 -3.69 -2.95 28.79
CA TYR A 206 -4.76 -3.56 29.60
C TYR A 206 -4.18 -4.54 30.66
N PRO A 207 -3.30 -4.07 31.56
CA PRO A 207 -2.60 -4.95 32.51
C PRO A 207 -3.55 -5.74 33.43
N SER A 208 -4.69 -5.15 33.81
CA SER A 208 -5.73 -5.78 34.62
C SER A 208 -6.45 -6.93 33.91
N GLU A 209 -6.60 -6.86 32.59
CA GLU A 209 -7.30 -7.84 31.77
C GLU A 209 -6.36 -8.79 31.02
N ALA A 210 -5.04 -8.60 31.13
CA ALA A 210 -4.07 -9.37 30.35
C ALA A 210 -4.15 -10.89 30.58
N GLU A 211 -4.46 -11.31 31.81
CA GLU A 211 -4.72 -12.72 32.13
C GLU A 211 -6.00 -13.22 31.43
N GLN A 212 -7.09 -12.46 31.53
CA GLN A 212 -8.39 -12.81 30.92
C GLN A 212 -8.32 -12.86 29.39
N LEU A 213 -7.59 -11.92 28.78
CA LEU A 213 -7.39 -11.86 27.33
C LEU A 213 -6.39 -12.90 26.83
N GLY A 214 -5.82 -13.73 27.72
CA GLY A 214 -4.97 -14.87 27.37
C GLY A 214 -3.50 -14.52 27.12
N ALA A 215 -3.06 -13.28 27.35
CA ALA A 215 -1.69 -12.84 27.04
C ALA A 215 -0.65 -13.65 27.83
N TYR A 216 -0.88 -13.88 29.13
CA TYR A 216 0.02 -14.68 29.97
C TYR A 216 -0.16 -16.19 29.80
N LYS A 217 -1.29 -16.63 29.24
CA LYS A 217 -1.48 -18.04 28.87
C LYS A 217 -0.61 -18.39 27.67
N GLU A 218 -0.58 -17.51 26.66
CA GLU A 218 0.23 -17.70 25.46
C GLU A 218 1.73 -17.42 25.73
N PHE A 219 2.04 -16.42 26.57
CA PHE A 219 3.41 -16.05 26.94
C PHE A 219 3.54 -15.84 28.47
N PRO A 220 3.70 -16.92 29.24
CA PRO A 220 3.86 -16.87 30.70
C PRO A 220 5.01 -15.98 31.17
N GLU A 221 6.07 -15.86 30.36
CA GLU A 221 7.24 -15.02 30.63
C GLU A 221 6.91 -13.53 30.73
N LEU A 222 5.76 -13.08 30.22
CA LEU A 222 5.35 -11.67 30.30
C LEU A 222 4.76 -11.28 31.66
N LYS A 223 4.48 -12.24 32.53
CA LYS A 223 3.90 -12.03 33.87
C LYS A 223 4.92 -11.46 34.86
N THR A 224 6.21 -11.69 34.62
CA THR A 224 7.29 -11.10 35.42
C THR A 224 7.69 -9.74 34.84
N PRO A 225 7.91 -8.70 35.67
CA PRO A 225 8.48 -7.44 35.19
C PRO A 225 9.86 -7.72 34.59
N PRO A 226 10.26 -7.02 33.51
CA PRO A 226 11.58 -7.22 32.91
C PRO A 226 12.64 -7.01 33.98
N ALA A 227 13.56 -7.96 34.12
CA ALA A 227 14.72 -7.81 35.00
C ALA A 227 15.41 -6.50 34.65
N THR A 228 15.24 -5.47 35.49
CA THR A 228 16.04 -4.25 35.41
C THR A 228 17.48 -4.69 35.52
N ASN A 229 18.23 -4.54 34.43
CA ASN A 229 19.68 -4.78 34.40
C ASN A 229 20.35 -4.04 35.57
N THR A 230 20.70 -4.81 36.60
CA THR A 230 21.59 -4.42 37.70
C THR A 230 23.03 -4.33 37.19
N LEU A 231 23.28 -3.41 36.24
CA LEU A 231 24.62 -3.11 35.70
C LEU A 231 24.96 -1.61 35.76
N SER A 232 24.22 -0.80 36.55
CA SER A 232 24.53 0.62 36.76
C SER A 232 24.91 0.98 38.20
N ALA A 233 25.26 0.00 39.05
CA ALA A 233 25.57 0.25 40.46
C ALA A 233 26.94 -0.31 40.93
N SER A 234 27.85 -0.67 40.02
CA SER A 234 29.22 -1.11 40.37
C SER A 234 30.32 -0.07 40.11
N ASP A 235 30.06 1.04 39.42
CA ASP A 235 31.13 1.93 38.94
C ASP A 235 31.27 3.27 39.68
N SER A 236 30.64 3.45 40.85
CA SER A 236 30.81 4.66 41.67
C SER A 236 31.50 4.43 43.02
N ALA A 237 32.22 3.32 43.19
CA ALA A 237 33.03 3.08 44.37
C ALA A 237 34.51 2.93 43.98
N GLY A 238 35.20 4.06 43.79
CA GLY A 238 36.66 4.04 43.76
C GLY A 238 37.32 5.19 43.02
N THR A 239 37.41 6.36 43.66
CA THR A 239 38.64 7.16 43.63
C THR A 239 38.67 8.08 44.85
N LYS A 240 39.66 7.84 45.71
CA LYS A 240 40.22 8.83 46.61
C LYS A 240 40.92 9.94 45.80
#